data_AF-A0A7K1FRR2-F1
#
_entry.id   AF-A0A7K1FRR2-F1
#
_cell.length_a   1.000
_cell.length_b   1.000
_cell.length_c   1.000
_cell.angle_alpha   90.00
_cell.angle_beta   90.00
_cell.angle_gamma   90.00
#
_symmetry.space_group_name_H-M   'P 1'
#
loop_
_entity.id
_entity.type
_entity.pdbx_description
1 polymer ?
#
loop_
_entity_poly.entity_id
_entity_poly.type
_entity_poly.pdbx_seq_one_letter_code
_entity_poly.pdbx_strand_id
1 'polypeptide(L)'
;MTSTSPATAPVDPELAVTATLTCDNTPGGWTVVYLAGSSETFGTRKPVKVRGTLDGHEFRATLLPMGDGTHMLPVRAALRRAVGKSDGADVRVALRRA
;
A
#
# COMPACT_ATOMS: atom_id res chain seq x y z
N MET A 1 3.25 33.22 0.49
CA MET A 1 1.86 32.76 0.67
C MET A 1 1.83 31.38 0.01
N THR A 2 1.83 30.23 0.69
CA THR A 2 1.24 29.85 1.97
C THR A 2 2.14 28.78 2.60
N SER A 3 2.43 28.94 3.88
CA SER A 3 3.10 27.94 4.72
C SER A 3 2.15 26.79 5.00
N THR A 4 2.61 25.53 4.95
CA THR A 4 2.13 24.49 5.87
C THR A 4 3.29 23.55 6.20
N SER A 5 3.52 23.42 7.49
CA SER A 5 4.66 22.87 8.22
C SER A 5 5.13 21.46 7.82
N PRO A 6 6.44 21.14 8.02
CA PRO A 6 6.90 19.76 8.18
C PRO A 6 6.65 19.32 9.63
N ALA A 7 5.41 18.98 9.97
CA ALA A 7 5.10 18.40 11.27
C ALA A 7 5.07 16.87 11.15
N THR A 8 6.16 16.24 11.62
CA THR A 8 6.41 14.78 11.68
C THR A 8 7.09 14.20 10.44
N ALA A 9 8.42 14.32 10.36
CA ALA A 9 9.21 13.33 9.63
C ALA A 9 9.11 11.99 10.40
N PRO A 10 8.90 10.87 9.69
CA PRO A 10 10.06 10.03 9.43
C PRO A 10 10.04 9.44 8.01
N VAL A 11 11.10 9.72 7.25
CA VAL A 11 11.49 9.11 5.97
C VAL A 11 10.50 9.25 4.81
N ASP A 12 10.95 9.81 3.70
CA ASP A 12 10.17 9.91 2.47
C ASP A 12 9.70 8.50 2.03
N PRO A 13 8.38 8.29 1.83
CA PRO A 13 7.91 7.04 1.26
C PRO A 13 8.43 6.93 -0.17
N GLU A 14 9.12 5.83 -0.45
CA GLU A 14 9.70 5.55 -1.77
C GLU A 14 8.61 5.48 -2.86
N LEU A 15 7.38 5.11 -2.48
CA LEU A 15 6.21 5.16 -3.33
C LEU A 15 4.97 5.58 -2.52
N ALA A 16 4.34 6.69 -2.88
CA ALA A 16 3.04 7.10 -2.32
C ALA A 16 2.02 7.22 -3.46
N VAL A 17 1.00 6.39 -3.42
CA VAL A 17 -0.06 6.36 -4.44
C VAL A 17 -1.40 6.13 -3.77
N THR A 18 -2.44 6.58 -4.45
CA THR A 18 -3.81 6.33 -4.05
C THR A 18 -4.28 5.09 -4.82
N ALA A 19 -4.74 4.08 -4.10
CA ALA A 19 -5.15 2.81 -4.70
C ALA A 19 -6.46 2.32 -4.10
N THR A 20 -7.22 1.56 -4.89
CA THR A 20 -8.51 1.02 -4.47
C THR A 20 -8.31 -0.30 -3.74
N LEU A 21 -8.98 -0.47 -2.60
CA LEU A 21 -9.05 -1.75 -1.91
C LEU A 21 -9.96 -2.70 -2.70
N THR A 22 -9.39 -3.80 -3.19
CA THR A 22 -10.17 -4.91 -3.75
C THR A 22 -10.28 -5.98 -2.68
N CYS A 23 -11.48 -6.16 -2.11
CA CYS A 23 -11.75 -7.33 -1.27
C CYS A 23 -12.40 -8.39 -2.13
N ASP A 24 -11.92 -9.63 -2.04
CA ASP A 24 -12.67 -10.76 -2.57
C ASP A 24 -13.92 -10.97 -1.71
N ASN A 25 -15.10 -11.07 -2.33
CA ASN A 25 -16.38 -11.20 -1.61
C ASN A 25 -16.65 -12.65 -1.12
N THR A 26 -15.66 -13.54 -1.22
CA THR A 26 -15.77 -14.89 -0.64
C THR A 26 -15.63 -14.89 0.88
N PRO A 27 -16.22 -15.88 1.59
CA PRO A 27 -16.00 -16.06 3.02
C PRO A 27 -14.51 -16.35 3.29
N GLY A 28 -13.82 -15.39 3.91
CA GLY A 28 -12.36 -15.41 4.10
C GLY A 28 -11.57 -14.68 3.00
N GLY A 29 -12.26 -13.89 2.17
CA GLY A 29 -11.68 -13.15 1.06
C GLY A 29 -10.52 -12.26 1.48
N TRP A 30 -9.44 -12.34 0.70
CA TRP A 30 -8.24 -11.56 0.91
C TRP A 30 -8.46 -10.16 0.34
N THR A 31 -8.06 -9.15 1.10
CA THR A 31 -8.02 -7.79 0.58
C THR A 31 -6.68 -7.58 -0.08
N VAL A 32 -6.69 -7.17 -1.33
CA VAL A 32 -5.49 -6.89 -2.12
C VAL A 32 -5.57 -5.49 -2.70
N VAL A 33 -4.40 -4.87 -2.80
CA VAL A 33 -4.24 -3.58 -3.48
C VAL A 33 -3.28 -3.80 -4.64
N TYR A 34 -3.70 -3.38 -5.82
CA TYR A 34 -2.88 -3.44 -7.03
C TYR A 34 -2.20 -2.09 -7.24
N LEU A 35 -0.88 -2.11 -7.35
CA LEU A 35 -0.07 -0.92 -7.53
C LEU A 35 0.55 -0.97 -8.92
N ALA A 36 -0.15 -0.40 -9.89
CA ALA A 36 0.34 -0.25 -11.25
C ALA A 36 1.56 0.69 -11.26
N GLY A 37 2.62 0.34 -12.00
CA GLY A 37 3.86 1.12 -12.09
C GLY A 37 4.80 0.99 -10.88
N SER A 38 4.41 0.24 -9.84
CA SER A 38 5.24 0.06 -8.64
C SER A 38 6.55 -0.70 -8.92
N SER A 39 6.60 -1.56 -9.94
CA SER A 39 7.84 -2.24 -10.32
C SER A 39 8.92 -1.30 -10.84
N GLU A 40 8.54 -0.21 -11.49
CA GLU A 40 9.49 0.82 -11.93
C GLU A 40 10.03 1.59 -10.73
N THR A 41 9.15 1.94 -9.78
CA THR A 41 9.56 2.63 -8.55
C THR A 41 10.53 1.81 -7.70
N PHE A 42 10.27 0.51 -7.55
CA PHE A 42 11.18 -0.37 -6.81
C PHE A 42 12.33 -0.93 -7.66
N GLY A 43 12.31 -0.72 -8.98
CA GLY A 43 13.33 -1.18 -9.92
C GLY A 43 13.59 -2.69 -9.92
N THR A 44 12.66 -3.49 -9.40
CA THR A 44 12.86 -4.92 -9.18
C THR A 44 11.58 -5.70 -9.44
N ARG A 45 11.69 -6.81 -10.18
CA ARG A 45 10.61 -7.78 -10.44
C ARG A 45 10.65 -8.94 -9.44
N LYS A 46 11.16 -8.70 -8.23
CA LYS A 46 11.29 -9.70 -7.17
C LYS A 46 10.36 -9.36 -6.01
N PRO A 47 9.98 -10.35 -5.17
CA PRO A 47 9.23 -10.07 -3.95
C PRO A 47 10.03 -9.13 -3.04
N VAL A 48 9.46 -7.97 -2.73
CA VAL A 48 10.11 -6.94 -1.91
C VAL A 48 9.40 -6.83 -0.58
N LYS A 49 10.16 -6.91 0.51
CA LYS A 49 9.64 -6.58 1.84
C LYS A 49 9.47 -5.08 1.91
N VAL A 50 8.25 -4.64 2.19
CA VAL A 50 7.91 -3.24 2.33
C VAL A 50 7.32 -2.96 3.69
N ARG A 51 7.55 -1.74 4.15
CA ARG A 51 6.81 -1.13 5.25
C ARG A 51 6.13 0.09 4.71
N GLY A 52 4.94 0.34 5.21
CA GLY A 52 4.16 1.47 4.74
C GLY A 52 3.15 1.94 5.75
N THR A 53 2.45 2.98 5.37
CA THR A 53 1.25 3.46 6.05
C THR A 53 0.09 3.41 5.07
N LEU A 54 -1.05 2.91 5.53
CA LEU A 54 -2.29 2.89 4.78
C LEU A 54 -3.26 3.79 5.53
N ASP A 55 -3.62 4.93 4.93
CA ASP A 55 -4.48 5.95 5.56
C ASP A 55 -3.97 6.46 6.93
N GLY A 56 -2.65 6.37 7.16
CA GLY A 56 -2.01 6.71 8.44
C GLY A 56 -1.72 5.52 9.36
N HIS A 57 -2.19 4.31 9.05
CA HIS A 57 -1.89 3.10 9.82
C HIS A 57 -0.64 2.38 9.31
N GLU A 58 0.37 2.24 10.17
CA GLU A 58 1.58 1.51 9.84
C GLU A 58 1.32 0.02 9.63
N PHE A 59 1.94 -0.53 8.58
CA PHE A 59 1.90 -1.94 8.27
C PHE A 59 3.22 -2.43 7.67
N ARG A 60 3.40 -3.74 7.72
CA ARG A 60 4.55 -4.44 7.14
C ARG A 60 4.02 -5.58 6.30
N ALA A 61 4.38 -5.60 5.02
CA ALA A 61 3.89 -6.57 4.05
C ALA A 61 4.96 -6.86 3.00
N THR A 62 4.72 -7.85 2.17
CA THR A 62 5.62 -8.18 1.06
C THR A 62 4.87 -7.91 -0.22
N LEU A 63 5.42 -7.04 -1.08
CA LEU A 63 4.91 -6.86 -2.43
C LEU A 63 5.26 -8.09 -3.25
N LEU A 64 4.24 -8.68 -3.85
CA LEU A 64 4.41 -9.77 -4.80
C LEU A 64 4.34 -9.19 -6.22
N PRO A 65 5.42 -9.28 -7.02
CA PRO A 65 5.36 -8.86 -8.41
C PRO A 65 4.48 -9.83 -9.19
N MET A 66 3.51 -9.30 -9.94
CA MET A 66 2.66 -10.09 -10.83
C MET A 66 3.37 -10.47 -12.15
N GLY A 67 4.57 -9.93 -12.40
CA GLY A 67 5.33 -10.16 -13.63
C GLY A 67 5.15 -9.05 -14.68
N ASP A 68 3.94 -8.50 -14.79
CA ASP A 68 3.58 -7.39 -15.69
C ASP A 68 3.97 -5.99 -15.17
N GLY A 69 4.77 -5.94 -14.10
CA GLY A 69 5.17 -4.69 -13.45
C GLY A 69 4.15 -4.13 -12.44
N THR A 70 3.03 -4.81 -12.28
CA THR A 70 2.10 -4.56 -11.17
C THR A 70 2.56 -5.31 -9.93
N HIS A 71 2.59 -4.62 -8.79
CA HIS A 71 2.74 -5.30 -7.50
C HIS A 71 1.37 -5.54 -6.88
N MET A 72 1.18 -6.76 -6.39
CA MET A 72 0.06 -7.11 -5.54
C MET A 72 0.48 -6.98 -4.08
N LEU A 73 -0.27 -6.16 -3.35
CA LEU A 73 -0.08 -5.95 -1.93
C LEU A 73 -1.23 -6.61 -1.15
N PRO A 74 -0.97 -7.72 -0.44
CA PRO A 74 -1.98 -8.31 0.45
C PRO A 74 -2.16 -7.43 1.69
N VAL A 75 -3.37 -6.94 1.90
CA VAL A 75 -3.81 -6.18 3.06
C VAL A 75 -4.44 -7.14 4.06
N ARG A 76 -3.86 -7.21 5.26
CA ARG A 76 -4.40 -8.05 6.34
C ARG A 76 -5.72 -7.48 6.86
N ALA A 77 -6.62 -8.36 7.29
CA ALA A 77 -7.90 -7.98 7.88
C ALA A 77 -7.76 -7.01 9.08
N ALA A 78 -6.68 -7.13 9.86
CA ALA A 78 -6.38 -6.21 10.97
C ALA A 78 -6.16 -4.77 10.49
N LEU A 79 -5.43 -4.57 9.39
CA LEU A 79 -5.18 -3.24 8.81
C LEU A 79 -6.46 -2.66 8.21
N ARG A 80 -7.25 -3.49 7.51
CA ARG A 80 -8.58 -3.10 7.00
C ARG A 80 -9.49 -2.61 8.14
N ARG A 81 -9.52 -3.34 9.26
CA ARG A 81 -10.30 -2.94 10.44
C ARG A 81 -9.79 -1.66 11.08
N ALA A 82 -8.48 -1.44 11.09
CA ALA A 82 -7.89 -0.22 11.63
C ALA A 82 -8.27 1.01 10.80
N VAL A 83 -8.21 0.89 9.47
CA VAL A 83 -8.54 1.97 8.53
C VAL A 83 -10.04 2.20 8.41
N GLY A 84 -10.86 1.18 8.71
CA GLY A 84 -12.32 1.28 8.62
C GLY A 84 -12.85 1.42 7.19
N LYS A 85 -12.02 1.17 6.17
CA LYS A 85 -12.38 1.21 4.76
C LYS A 85 -12.57 -0.20 4.19
N SER A 86 -13.54 -0.33 3.28
CA SER A 86 -13.97 -1.62 2.70
C SER A 86 -13.61 -1.72 1.21
N ASP A 87 -14.07 -2.78 0.53
CA ASP A 87 -13.93 -2.92 -0.92
C ASP A 87 -14.47 -1.70 -1.68
N GLY A 88 -13.78 -1.35 -2.75
CA GLY A 88 -14.10 -0.17 -3.56
C GLY A 88 -13.71 1.16 -2.91
N ALA A 89 -13.22 1.15 -1.67
CA ALA A 89 -12.77 2.37 -1.02
C ALA A 89 -11.37 2.76 -1.50
N ASP A 90 -11.20 4.06 -1.67
CA ASP A 90 -9.95 4.68 -2.03
C ASP A 90 -9.06 4.89 -0.79
N VAL A 91 -7.84 4.35 -0.84
CA VAL A 91 -6.88 4.44 0.26
C VAL A 91 -5.57 5.03 -0.20
N ARG A 92 -5.03 5.92 0.62
CA ARG A 92 -3.69 6.44 0.42
C ARG A 92 -2.69 5.46 0.99
N VAL A 93 -1.89 4.84 0.13
CA VAL A 93 -0.84 3.91 0.53
C VAL A 93 0.52 4.53 0.28
N ALA A 94 1.32 4.61 1.32
CA ALA A 94 2.70 5.07 1.28
C ALA A 94 3.60 3.91 1.67
N LEU A 95 4.53 3.53 0.80
CA LEU A 95 5.37 2.35 0.90
C LEU A 95 6.84 2.75 0.85
N ARG A 96 7.67 2.00 1.56
CA ARG A 96 9.13 2.03 1.47
C ARG A 96 9.70 0.62 1.55
N ARG A 97 10.88 0.41 0.97
CA ARG A 97 11.70 -0.79 1.22
C ARG A 97 11.99 -0.91 2.73
N ALA A 98 11.92 -2.13 3.24
CA ALA A 98 12.13 -2.46 4.64
C ALA A 98 13.27 -3.45 4.85
#